data_AF-A0A2K0XSS9-F1
#
_entry.id   AF-A0A2K0XSS9-F1
#
_cell.length_a   1.000
_cell.length_b   1.000
_cell.length_c   1.000
_cell.angle_alpha   90.00
_cell.angle_beta   90.00
_cell.angle_gamma   90.00
#
_symmetry.space_group_name_H-M   'P 1'
#
loop_
_entity.id
_entity.type
_entity.pdbx_description
1 polymer ?
#
loop_
_entity_poly.entity_id
_entity_poly.type
_entity_poly.pdbx_seq_one_letter_code
_entity_poly.pdbx_strand_id
1 'polypeptide(L)' 'MAELDPHTLRVAASLIRLRIANLHRDPRMDGLQRLGAHRTLTQLAIDIEASADHVGRTRRRKTI' A
#
# COMPACT_ATOMS: atom_id res chain seq x y z
N MET A 1 -17.93 10.88 6.85
CA MET A 1 -16.75 9.99 6.66
C MET A 1 -15.51 10.84 6.80
N ALA A 2 -14.52 10.42 7.61
CA ALA A 2 -13.26 11.15 7.72
C ALA A 2 -12.60 11.22 6.33
N GLU A 3 -12.15 12.40 5.92
CA GLU A 3 -11.51 12.58 4.63
C GLU A 3 -10.14 11.87 4.64
N LEU A 4 -9.98 10.85 3.80
CA LEU A 4 -8.73 10.11 3.66
C LEU A 4 -7.60 11.06 3.22
N ASP A 5 -6.50 11.05 3.98
CA ASP A 5 -5.35 11.89 3.71
C ASP A 5 -4.33 11.20 2.76
N PRO A 6 -3.94 11.84 1.64
CA PRO A 6 -2.97 11.28 0.70
C PRO A 6 -1.60 10.96 1.32
N HIS A 7 -1.17 11.68 2.35
CA HIS A 7 0.10 11.38 3.01
C HIS A 7 -0.02 10.09 3.82
N THR A 8 -1.11 9.92 4.59
CA THR A 8 -1.41 8.66 5.28
C THR A 8 -1.44 7.46 4.33
N LEU A 9 -2.03 7.59 3.14
CA LEU A 9 -2.04 6.52 2.13
C LEU A 9 -0.62 6.18 1.63
N ARG A 10 0.23 7.19 1.37
CA ARG A 10 1.63 6.95 0.97
C ARG A 10 2.44 6.25 2.07
N VAL A 11 2.21 6.61 3.33
CA VAL A 11 2.83 5.94 4.48
C VAL A 11 2.39 4.48 4.56
N ALA A 12 1.08 4.20 4.39
CA ALA A 12 0.57 2.83 4.39
C ALA A 12 1.20 1.96 3.28
N ALA A 13 1.31 2.49 2.05
CA ALA A 13 1.99 1.78 0.96
C ALA A 13 3.47 1.50 1.27
N SER A 14 4.16 2.46 1.90
CA SER A 14 5.56 2.32 2.32
C SER A 14 5.74 1.22 3.37
N LEU A 15 4.83 1.14 4.35
CA LEU A 15 4.84 0.06 5.36
C LEU A 15 4.60 -1.31 4.73
N ILE A 16 3.70 -1.41 3.75
CA ILE A 16 3.45 -2.66 3.02
C ILE A 16 4.69 -3.09 2.25
N ARG A 17 5.37 -2.16 1.56
CA ARG A 17 6.65 -2.43 0.88
C ARG A 17 7.73 -2.92 1.84
N LEU A 18 7.84 -2.31 3.01
CA LEU A 18 8.75 -2.77 4.07
C LEU A 18 8.39 -4.18 4.54
N ARG A 19 7.11 -4.52 4.66
CA ARG A 19 6.66 -5.88 4.99
C ARG A 19 7.05 -6.87 3.89
N ILE A 20 6.86 -6.53 2.62
CA ILE A 20 7.26 -7.37 1.47
C ILE A 20 8.76 -7.66 1.51
N ALA A 21 9.59 -6.63 1.73
CA ALA A 21 11.05 -6.79 1.80
C ALA A 21 11.47 -7.79 2.90
N ASN A 22 10.68 -7.89 3.97
CA ASN A 22 10.95 -8.77 5.11
C ASN A 22 10.21 -10.12 5.06
N LEU A 23 9.36 -10.38 4.07
CA LEU A 23 8.62 -11.65 3.95
C LEU A 23 9.54 -12.88 3.96
N HIS A 24 10.73 -12.76 3.37
CA HIS A 24 11.68 -13.87 3.29
C HIS A 24 12.21 -14.32 4.67
N ARG A 25 12.11 -13.44 5.67
CA ARG A 25 12.57 -13.67 7.04
C ARG A 25 11.49 -14.29 7.93
N ASP A 26 10.26 -14.44 7.45
CA ASP A 26 9.16 -14.97 8.25
C ASP A 26 9.23 -16.51 8.29
N PRO A 27 9.62 -17.14 9.42
CA PRO A 27 9.80 -18.58 9.51
C PRO A 27 8.47 -19.32 9.61
N ARG A 28 7.34 -18.61 9.79
CA ARG A 28 6.01 -19.22 9.95
C ARG A 28 5.31 -19.49 8.62
N MET A 29 5.89 -19.03 7.51
CA MET A 29 5.28 -19.13 6.19
C MET A 29 6.04 -20.11 5.30
N ASP A 30 5.31 -21.04 4.68
CA ASP A 30 5.86 -21.88 3.62
C ASP A 30 6.08 -21.08 2.31
N GLY A 31 6.70 -21.73 1.32
CA GLY A 31 7.03 -21.11 0.04
C GLY A 31 5.82 -20.60 -0.76
N LEU A 32 4.70 -21.33 -0.72
CA LEU A 32 3.48 -20.95 -1.46
C LEU A 32 2.76 -19.81 -0.77
N GLN A 33 2.64 -19.87 0.57
CA GLN A 33 2.09 -18.78 1.37
C GLN A 33 2.90 -17.50 1.16
N ARG A 34 4.23 -17.61 1.12
CA ARG A 34 5.13 -16.48 0.90
C ARG A 34 4.95 -15.89 -0.51
N LEU A 35 4.83 -16.72 -1.54
CA LEU A 35 4.55 -16.29 -2.91
C LEU A 35 3.19 -15.57 -3.01
N GLY A 36 2.15 -16.15 -2.39
CA GLY A 36 0.82 -15.55 -2.34
C GLY A 36 0.84 -14.18 -1.66
N ALA A 37 1.43 -14.09 -0.47
CA ALA A 37 1.55 -12.84 0.26
C ALA A 37 2.38 -11.79 -0.51
N HIS A 38 3.47 -12.19 -1.16
CA HIS A 38 4.26 -11.28 -1.98
C HIS A 38 3.42 -10.66 -3.09
N ARG A 39 2.66 -11.47 -3.83
CA ARG A 39 1.79 -10.97 -4.92
C ARG A 39 0.68 -10.07 -4.41
N THR A 40 -0.06 -10.52 -3.39
CA THR A 40 -1.19 -9.76 -2.83
C THR A 40 -0.74 -8.44 -2.23
N LEU A 41 0.33 -8.42 -1.44
CA LEU A 41 0.84 -7.19 -0.82
C LEU A 41 1.43 -6.23 -1.87
N THR A 42 2.07 -6.75 -2.92
CA THR A 42 2.56 -5.91 -4.02
C THR A 42 1.41 -5.18 -4.70
N GLN A 43 0.33 -5.91 -5.06
CA GLN A 43 -0.85 -5.29 -5.67
C GLN A 43 -1.49 -4.27 -4.72
N LEU A 44 -1.63 -4.62 -3.44
CA LEU A 44 -2.19 -3.72 -2.43
C LEU A 44 -1.40 -2.40 -2.30
N ALA A 45 -0.07 -2.47 -2.31
CA ALA A 45 0.77 -1.27 -2.26
C ALA A 45 0.54 -0.37 -3.48
N ILE A 46 0.42 -0.97 -4.67
CA ILE A 46 0.13 -0.24 -5.93
C ILE A 46 -1.24 0.44 -5.85
N ASP A 47 -2.27 -0.29 -5.40
CA ASP A 47 -3.64 0.23 -5.34
C ASP A 47 -3.77 1.39 -4.32
N ILE A 48 -3.06 1.31 -3.20
CA ILE A 48 -3.01 2.38 -2.20
C ILE A 48 -2.32 3.64 -2.74
N GLU A 49 -1.26 3.48 -3.54
CA GLU A 49 -0.58 4.61 -4.19
C GLU A 49 -1.44 5.28 -5.24
N ALA A 50 -2.09 4.49 -6.09
CA ALA A 50 -3.08 4.99 -7.04
C ALA A 50 -4.21 5.75 -6.33
N SER A 51 -4.66 5.24 -5.18
CA SER A 51 -5.64 5.92 -4.33
C SER A 51 -5.12 7.24 -3.77
N ALA A 52 -3.87 7.29 -3.31
CA ALA A 52 -3.24 8.51 -2.80
C ALA A 52 -3.16 9.60 -3.88
N ASP A 53 -2.82 9.21 -5.11
CA ASP A 53 -2.77 10.13 -6.25
C ASP A 53 -4.15 10.60 -6.67
N HIS A 54 -5.14 9.70 -6.69
CA HIS A 54 -6.53 10.06 -6.96
C HIS A 54 -7.05 11.08 -5.95
N VAL A 55 -6.90 10.81 -4.65
CA VAL A 55 -7.34 11.73 -3.58
C VAL A 55 -6.59 13.06 -3.66
N GLY A 56 -5.27 13.04 -3.90
CA GLY A 56 -4.46 14.24 -4.06
C GLY A 56 -4.93 15.13 -5.23
N ARG A 57 -5.28 14.54 -6.37
CA ARG A 57 -5.84 15.26 -7.54
C ARG A 57 -7.21 15.84 -7.23
N THR A 58 -8.09 15.06 -6.58
CA THR A 58 -9.44 15.51 -6.20
C THR A 58 -9.39 16.68 -5.23
N ARG A 59 -8.50 16.68 -4.23
CA ARG A 59 -8.31 17.82 -3.32
C ARG A 59 -7.87 19.07 -4.06
N ARG A 60 -6.85 18.99 -4.92
CA ARG A 60 -6.37 20.14 -5.72
C ARG A 60 -7.49 20.76 -6.57
N ARG A 61 -8.35 19.94 -7.19
CA ARG A 61 -9.50 20.42 -7.99
C ARG A 61 -10.57 21.13 -7.17
N LYS A 62 -10.70 20.84 -5.87
CA LYS A 62 -11.67 21.52 -4.99
C LYS A 62 -11.16 22.86 -4.46
N THR A 63 -9.85 23.11 -4.56
CA THR A 63 -9.21 24.33 -4.04
C THR A 63 -9.03 25.43 -5.11
N ILE A 64 -9.40 25.12 -6.37
CA ILE A 64 -9.40 26.03 -7.53
C ILE A 64 -10.86 26.32 -7.86
#